data_AF-A0A1T4K6B6-F1
#
_entry.id   AF-A0A1T4K6B6-F1
#
_cell.length_a   1.000
_cell.length_b   1.000
_cell.length_c   1.000
_cell.angle_alpha   90.00
_cell.angle_beta   90.00
_cell.angle_gamma   90.00
#
_symmetry.space_group_name_H-M   'P 1'
#
loop_
_entity.id
_entity.type
_entity.pdbx_description
1 polymer ?
#
loop_
_entity_poly.entity_id
_entity_poly.type
_entity_poly.pdbx_seq_one_letter_code
_entity_poly.pdbx_strand_id
1 'polypeptide(L)'
;MKQNPLFRSEKNSLVRIEDNLAFSTSELNAVSLEKAASGTAEIPSGKNTVTAVTVPWHSVELEPGAYNEEILAALRTYLKKLEENGRFAFIVPEAEESLSDADSAGSFISAMVHTARRVKDCESVIGFALPEQFIRNDGSAGISADGYSRWFVNEMNVKHSHYVYFADGALMEQLHLDAESSFNGLVLYRM
;
A
#
# COMPACT_ATOMS: atom_id res chain seq x y z
N MET A 1 15.27 -14.07 5.56
CA MET A 1 14.45 -14.82 4.59
C MET A 1 13.88 -13.84 3.59
N LYS A 2 13.96 -14.15 2.29
CA LYS A 2 13.07 -13.53 1.29
C LYS A 2 11.67 -14.11 1.54
N GLN A 3 10.66 -13.26 1.68
CA GLN A 3 9.28 -13.71 1.68
C GLN A 3 8.85 -14.02 0.25
N ASN A 4 8.06 -15.07 0.09
CA ASN A 4 7.48 -15.41 -1.20
C ASN A 4 6.19 -14.61 -1.38
N PRO A 5 5.86 -14.15 -2.60
CA PRO A 5 4.59 -13.49 -2.85
C PRO A 5 3.44 -14.47 -2.58
N LEU A 6 2.42 -14.01 -1.84
CA LEU A 6 1.17 -14.75 -1.61
C LEU A 6 0.13 -14.44 -2.68
N PHE A 7 0.23 -13.25 -3.28
CA PHE A 7 -0.71 -12.72 -4.26
C PHE A 7 0.02 -12.21 -5.49
N ARG A 8 -0.73 -12.08 -6.58
CA ARG A 8 -0.31 -11.43 -7.82
C ARG A 8 -1.42 -10.53 -8.35
N SER A 9 -1.04 -9.56 -9.17
CA SER A 9 -1.99 -8.87 -10.05
C SER A 9 -2.24 -9.72 -11.30
N GLU A 10 -3.50 -9.86 -11.68
CA GLU A 10 -3.92 -10.46 -12.93
C GLU A 10 -5.08 -9.63 -13.51
N LYS A 11 -4.85 -8.97 -14.65
CA LYS A 11 -5.83 -8.06 -15.29
C LYS A 11 -6.43 -7.06 -14.30
N ASN A 12 -5.56 -6.36 -13.59
CA ASN A 12 -5.89 -5.41 -12.54
C ASN A 12 -6.66 -5.95 -11.33
N SER A 13 -6.78 -7.27 -11.20
CA SER A 13 -7.44 -7.94 -10.07
C SER A 13 -6.43 -8.61 -9.14
N LEU A 14 -6.78 -8.73 -7.86
CA LEU A 14 -5.96 -9.42 -6.88
C LEU A 14 -6.26 -10.92 -6.89
N VAL A 15 -5.24 -11.75 -7.15
CA VAL A 15 -5.37 -13.21 -7.19
C VAL A 15 -4.39 -13.87 -6.24
N ARG A 16 -4.88 -14.76 -5.38
CA ARG A 16 -4.04 -15.57 -4.50
C ARG A 16 -3.33 -16.65 -5.32
N ILE A 17 -2.03 -16.82 -5.08
CA ILE A 17 -1.20 -17.71 -5.90
C ILE A 17 -1.49 -19.18 -5.65
N GLU A 18 -1.73 -19.56 -4.39
CA GLU A 18 -1.90 -20.96 -3.98
C GLU A 18 -3.05 -21.67 -4.70
N ASP A 19 -4.19 -21.00 -4.84
CA ASP A 19 -5.44 -21.60 -5.32
C ASP A 19 -6.12 -20.82 -6.47
N ASN A 20 -5.47 -19.77 -6.97
CA ASN A 20 -6.00 -18.87 -8.00
C ASN A 20 -7.34 -18.20 -7.63
N LEU A 21 -7.60 -18.05 -6.33
CA LEU A 21 -8.81 -17.39 -5.85
C LEU A 21 -8.68 -15.87 -6.02
N ALA A 22 -9.67 -15.26 -6.66
CA ALA A 22 -9.78 -13.81 -6.77
C ALA A 22 -10.32 -13.20 -5.47
N PHE A 23 -9.73 -12.08 -5.07
CA PHE A 23 -10.14 -11.29 -3.91
C PHE A 23 -10.81 -10.00 -4.36
N SER A 24 -11.87 -9.59 -3.66
CA SER A 24 -12.54 -8.32 -3.96
C SER A 24 -11.71 -7.14 -3.48
N THR A 25 -11.50 -6.16 -4.36
CA THR A 25 -10.83 -4.89 -4.07
C THR A 25 -11.73 -3.68 -4.29
N SER A 26 -13.03 -3.89 -4.54
CA SER A 26 -14.04 -2.85 -4.69
C SER A 26 -14.94 -2.66 -3.46
N GLU A 27 -14.95 -3.63 -2.55
CA GLU A 27 -15.72 -3.61 -1.29
C GLU A 27 -14.76 -3.83 -0.12
N LEU A 28 -13.87 -2.85 0.07
CA LEU A 28 -12.79 -2.95 1.04
C LEU A 28 -13.27 -2.61 2.45
N ASN A 29 -12.65 -3.27 3.43
CA ASN A 29 -12.65 -2.78 4.80
C ASN A 29 -11.60 -1.67 4.91
N ALA A 30 -12.01 -0.42 5.08
CA ALA A 30 -11.10 0.71 5.25
C ALA A 30 -10.85 1.00 6.73
N VAL A 31 -9.58 1.04 7.13
CA VAL A 31 -9.14 1.25 8.51
C VAL A 31 -8.07 2.32 8.53
N SER A 32 -8.19 3.34 9.39
CA SER A 32 -7.11 4.32 9.57
C SER A 32 -6.02 3.78 10.50
N LEU A 33 -4.80 4.29 10.35
CA LEU A 33 -3.68 3.98 11.23
C LEU A 33 -4.03 4.16 12.71
N GLU A 34 -4.74 5.22 13.08
CA GLU A 34 -5.10 5.53 14.47
C GLU A 34 -6.08 4.48 15.03
N LYS A 35 -7.05 4.04 14.22
CA LYS A 35 -7.97 2.96 14.61
C LYS A 35 -7.25 1.63 14.75
N ALA A 36 -6.35 1.31 13.82
CA ALA A 36 -5.51 0.12 13.89
C ALA A 36 -4.62 0.15 15.16
N ALA A 37 -3.92 1.26 15.39
CA ALA A 37 -3.00 1.44 16.50
C ALA A 37 -3.68 1.47 17.87
N SER A 38 -4.88 2.05 17.98
CA SER A 38 -5.67 2.03 19.21
C SER A 38 -6.24 0.64 19.55
N GLY A 39 -6.16 -0.32 18.61
CA GLY A 39 -6.70 -1.66 18.78
C GLY A 39 -8.23 -1.73 18.73
N THR A 40 -8.89 -0.65 18.29
CA THR A 40 -10.34 -0.55 18.16
C THR A 40 -10.84 -0.96 16.77
N ALA A 41 -9.94 -1.08 15.79
CA ALA A 41 -10.26 -1.59 14.47
C ALA A 41 -10.76 -3.05 14.53
N GLU A 42 -11.91 -3.29 13.90
CA GLU A 42 -12.48 -4.63 13.80
C GLU A 42 -11.73 -5.50 12.80
N ILE A 43 -11.84 -6.82 12.99
CA ILE A 43 -11.36 -7.82 12.04
C ILE A 43 -12.55 -8.19 11.15
N PRO A 44 -12.50 -7.94 9.83
CA PRO A 44 -13.64 -8.19 8.95
C PRO A 44 -14.00 -9.68 8.90
N SER A 45 -15.30 -9.98 8.99
CA SER A 45 -15.83 -11.35 8.92
C SER A 45 -16.01 -11.86 7.49
N GLY A 46 -16.02 -10.97 6.50
CA GLY A 46 -16.12 -11.27 5.08
C GLY A 46 -15.05 -12.25 4.59
N LYS A 47 -15.47 -13.24 3.79
CA LYS A 47 -14.53 -14.12 3.07
C LYS A 47 -13.99 -13.37 1.85
N ASN A 48 -12.69 -13.46 1.60
CA ASN A 48 -12.00 -12.88 0.44
C ASN A 48 -12.06 -11.35 0.30
N THR A 49 -12.31 -10.63 1.41
CA THR A 49 -12.18 -9.17 1.48
C THR A 49 -10.79 -8.82 1.99
N VAL A 50 -10.21 -7.75 1.43
CA VAL A 50 -8.92 -7.20 1.89
C VAL A 50 -9.18 -5.93 2.70
N THR A 51 -8.33 -5.68 3.70
CA THR A 51 -8.36 -4.42 4.45
C THR A 51 -7.41 -3.39 3.82
N ALA A 52 -7.91 -2.21 3.50
CA ALA A 52 -7.08 -1.06 3.19
C ALA A 52 -6.75 -0.33 4.50
N VAL A 53 -5.46 -0.23 4.84
CA VAL A 53 -5.03 0.52 6.03
C VAL A 53 -4.42 1.84 5.59
N THR A 54 -5.11 2.96 5.83
CA THR A 54 -4.59 4.29 5.50
C THR A 54 -3.51 4.70 6.49
N VAL A 55 -2.38 5.19 5.97
CA VAL A 55 -1.19 5.53 6.74
C VAL A 55 -0.75 6.94 6.36
N PRO A 56 -1.17 7.95 7.15
CA PRO A 56 -0.70 9.33 7.04
C PRO A 56 0.81 9.44 7.24
N TRP A 57 1.49 10.21 6.40
CA TRP A 57 2.92 10.42 6.50
C TRP A 57 3.31 11.06 7.84
N HIS A 58 2.60 12.12 8.25
CA HIS A 58 2.88 12.83 9.51
C HIS A 58 2.72 11.94 10.76
N SER A 59 1.96 10.85 10.67
CA SER A 59 1.78 9.91 11.77
C SER A 59 2.97 8.96 11.88
N VAL A 60 3.63 8.66 10.76
CA VAL A 60 4.80 7.78 10.67
C VAL A 60 6.10 8.52 10.96
N GLU A 61 6.26 9.74 10.46
CA GLU A 61 7.46 10.56 10.60
C GLU A 61 7.09 11.88 11.29
N LEU A 62 7.50 12.03 12.54
CA LEU A 62 7.13 13.17 13.40
C LEU A 62 8.00 14.40 13.11
N GLU A 63 9.26 14.14 12.77
CA GLU A 63 10.24 15.11 12.33
C GLU A 63 11.08 14.44 11.23
N PRO A 64 11.75 15.20 10.35
CA PRO A 64 12.58 14.63 9.29
C PRO A 64 13.60 13.60 9.82
N GLY A 65 13.45 12.34 9.40
CA GLY A 65 14.23 11.18 9.81
C GLY A 65 13.85 10.56 11.17
N ALA A 66 12.88 11.12 11.89
CA ALA A 66 12.43 10.66 13.20
C ALA A 66 11.07 9.94 13.10
N TYR A 67 11.13 8.61 13.04
CA TYR A 67 9.94 7.78 12.89
C TYR A 67 9.23 7.46 14.21
N ASN A 68 7.90 7.47 14.18
CA ASN A 68 7.05 7.07 15.28
C ASN A 68 7.04 5.53 15.44
N GLU A 69 8.06 4.98 16.10
CA GLU A 69 8.18 3.54 16.30
C GLU A 69 7.02 2.95 17.12
N GLU A 70 6.42 3.74 18.02
CA GLU A 70 5.30 3.31 18.86
C GLU A 70 4.05 3.04 18.02
N ILE A 71 3.66 3.98 17.14
CA ILE A 71 2.48 3.79 16.29
C ILE A 71 2.68 2.65 15.29
N LEU A 72 3.91 2.48 14.78
CA LEU A 72 4.24 1.39 13.86
C LEU A 72 4.23 0.02 14.56
N ALA A 73 4.65 -0.05 15.83
CA ALA A 73 4.53 -1.27 16.63
C ALA A 73 3.06 -1.60 16.93
N ALA A 74 2.22 -0.59 17.16
CA ALA A 74 0.79 -0.76 17.36
C ALA A 74 0.08 -1.21 16.06
N LEU A 75 0.40 -0.58 14.93
CA LEU A 75 -0.03 -1.02 13.60
C LEU A 75 0.33 -2.48 13.35
N ARG A 76 1.60 -2.85 13.60
CA ARG A 76 2.07 -4.24 13.47
C ARG A 76 1.24 -5.20 14.32
N THR A 77 0.86 -4.80 15.54
CA THR A 77 0.03 -5.62 16.43
C THR A 77 -1.36 -5.88 15.81
N TYR A 78 -1.99 -4.86 15.22
CA TYR A 78 -3.24 -5.04 14.49
C TYR A 78 -3.09 -5.96 13.27
N LEU A 79 -2.04 -5.76 12.47
CA LEU A 79 -1.77 -6.58 11.28
C LEU A 79 -1.52 -8.06 11.66
N LYS A 80 -0.89 -8.33 12.81
CA LYS A 80 -0.76 -9.69 13.34
C LYS A 80 -2.09 -10.32 13.74
N LYS A 81 -3.03 -9.54 14.28
CA LYS A 81 -4.40 -10.04 14.52
C LYS A 81 -5.12 -10.40 13.22
N LEU A 82 -4.92 -9.64 12.14
CA LEU A 82 -5.44 -10.02 10.83
C LEU A 82 -4.86 -11.37 10.37
N GLU A 83 -3.55 -11.55 10.52
CA GLU A 83 -2.83 -12.80 10.17
C GLU A 83 -3.39 -14.01 10.94
N GLU A 84 -3.56 -13.90 12.26
CA GLU A 84 -4.15 -14.95 13.12
C GLU A 84 -5.57 -15.36 12.68
N ASN A 85 -6.29 -14.46 12.01
CA ASN A 85 -7.64 -14.69 11.51
C ASN A 85 -7.68 -15.03 10.01
N GLY A 86 -6.53 -15.22 9.36
CA GLY A 86 -6.44 -15.48 7.92
C GLY A 86 -7.00 -14.32 7.09
N ARG A 87 -6.72 -13.08 7.50
CA ARG A 87 -7.10 -11.86 6.80
C ARG A 87 -5.87 -11.13 6.29
N PHE A 88 -6.06 -10.39 5.20
CA PHE A 88 -5.00 -9.68 4.50
C PHE A 88 -5.28 -8.19 4.44
N ALA A 89 -4.22 -7.41 4.35
CA ALA A 89 -4.24 -5.96 4.24
C ALA A 89 -3.20 -5.45 3.26
N PHE A 90 -3.48 -4.30 2.66
CA PHE A 90 -2.49 -3.47 1.99
C PHE A 90 -2.47 -2.09 2.65
N ILE A 91 -1.31 -1.44 2.61
CA ILE A 91 -1.14 -0.10 3.16
C ILE A 91 -1.49 0.92 2.07
N VAL A 92 -2.25 1.96 2.45
CA VAL A 92 -2.56 3.11 1.60
C VAL A 92 -1.80 4.32 2.14
N PRO A 93 -0.66 4.70 1.54
CA PRO A 93 0.10 5.88 1.96
C PRO A 93 -0.67 7.16 1.67
N GLU A 94 -0.76 8.05 2.66
CA GLU A 94 -1.38 9.36 2.51
C GLU A 94 -0.35 10.45 2.83
N ALA A 95 -0.29 11.46 1.95
CA ALA A 95 0.49 12.67 2.15
C ALA A 95 -0.45 13.86 2.17
N GLU A 96 -0.43 14.62 3.27
CA GLU A 96 -1.17 15.86 3.41
C GLU A 96 -0.42 17.02 2.75
N GLU A 97 0.90 16.96 2.75
CA GLU A 97 1.78 17.94 2.13
C GLU A 97 2.02 17.62 0.65
N SER A 98 2.33 18.66 -0.14
CA SER A 98 2.63 18.53 -1.56
C SER A 98 3.95 17.80 -1.78
N LEU A 99 3.92 16.69 -2.51
CA LEU A 99 5.11 15.93 -2.93
C LEU A 99 5.63 16.42 -4.30
N SER A 100 5.82 17.72 -4.43
CA SER A 100 6.08 18.39 -5.72
C SER A 100 7.55 18.40 -6.17
N ASP A 101 8.47 18.02 -5.30
CA ASP A 101 9.89 17.98 -5.58
C ASP A 101 10.52 16.65 -5.12
N ALA A 102 11.74 16.40 -5.58
CA ALA A 102 12.43 15.15 -5.30
C ALA A 102 12.77 14.96 -3.81
N ASP A 103 12.96 16.05 -3.04
CA ASP A 103 13.36 15.96 -1.64
C ASP A 103 12.16 15.57 -0.75
N SER A 104 11.00 16.20 -0.99
CA SER A 104 9.73 15.85 -0.34
C SER A 104 9.28 14.44 -0.73
N ALA A 105 9.33 14.09 -2.02
CA ALA A 105 9.04 12.73 -2.48
C ALA A 105 10.00 11.69 -1.87
N GLY A 106 11.30 11.99 -1.78
CA GLY A 106 12.30 11.10 -1.20
C GLY A 106 12.11 10.86 0.30
N SER A 107 11.76 11.90 1.05
CA SER A 107 11.44 11.79 2.49
C SER A 107 10.18 10.93 2.70
N PHE A 108 9.13 11.21 1.93
CA PHE A 108 7.91 10.41 1.95
C PHE A 108 8.16 8.92 1.63
N ILE A 109 8.93 8.64 0.56
CA ILE A 109 9.32 7.28 0.19
C ILE A 109 10.09 6.62 1.34
N SER A 110 11.01 7.33 1.98
CA SER A 110 11.79 6.82 3.12
C SER A 110 10.90 6.43 4.29
N ALA A 111 9.90 7.24 4.64
CA ALA A 111 8.93 6.92 5.68
C ALA A 111 8.09 5.68 5.34
N MET A 112 7.66 5.54 4.09
CA MET A 112 6.88 4.38 3.67
C MET A 112 7.74 3.10 3.58
N VAL A 113 8.99 3.19 3.14
CA VAL A 113 9.96 2.09 3.21
C VAL A 113 10.22 1.67 4.66
N HIS A 114 10.32 2.63 5.58
CA HIS A 114 10.46 2.34 7.00
C HIS A 114 9.22 1.65 7.58
N THR A 115 8.02 2.10 7.20
CA THR A 115 6.75 1.44 7.51
C THR A 115 6.75 -0.01 7.03
N ALA A 116 7.10 -0.22 5.75
CA ALA A 116 7.23 -1.54 5.14
C ALA A 116 8.21 -2.44 5.90
N ARG A 117 9.33 -1.86 6.36
CA ARG A 117 10.34 -2.55 7.16
C ARG A 117 9.82 -2.98 8.52
N ARG A 118 8.95 -2.19 9.16
CA ARG A 118 8.34 -2.51 10.46
C ARG A 118 7.30 -3.60 10.38
N VAL A 119 6.52 -3.63 9.30
CA VAL A 119 5.45 -4.62 9.12
C VAL A 119 5.88 -5.85 8.31
N LYS A 120 7.15 -5.91 7.89
CA LYS A 120 7.71 -6.93 6.99
C LYS A 120 7.50 -8.38 7.42
N ASP A 121 7.22 -8.64 8.70
CA ASP A 121 7.07 -9.97 9.24
C ASP A 121 5.59 -10.33 9.47
N CYS A 122 4.67 -9.45 9.06
CA CYS A 122 3.23 -9.71 9.00
C CYS A 122 2.90 -10.29 7.62
N GLU A 123 2.60 -11.58 7.56
CA GLU A 123 2.18 -12.26 6.33
C GLU A 123 0.83 -11.76 5.83
N SER A 124 0.05 -11.14 6.71
CA SER A 124 -1.19 -10.43 6.35
C SER A 124 -0.95 -9.21 5.45
N VAL A 125 0.25 -8.62 5.43
CA VAL A 125 0.55 -7.45 4.59
C VAL A 125 0.95 -7.91 3.20
N ILE A 126 0.08 -7.67 2.22
CA ILE A 126 0.26 -8.18 0.85
C ILE A 126 0.79 -7.12 -0.11
N GLY A 127 0.81 -5.85 0.29
CA GLY A 127 1.19 -4.79 -0.62
C GLY A 127 0.98 -3.37 -0.11
N PHE A 128 1.24 -2.43 -1.03
CA PHE A 128 1.10 -1.00 -0.82
C PHE A 128 0.38 -0.38 -2.02
N ALA A 129 -0.47 0.61 -1.77
CA ALA A 129 -0.97 1.48 -2.83
C ALA A 129 0.13 2.44 -3.28
N LEU A 130 0.11 2.76 -4.58
CA LEU A 130 0.83 3.91 -5.10
C LEU A 130 0.21 5.18 -4.52
N PRO A 131 1.02 6.11 -4.00
CA PRO A 131 0.52 7.39 -3.50
C PRO A 131 -0.20 8.17 -4.60
N GLU A 132 -1.38 8.70 -4.31
CA GLU A 132 -2.17 9.46 -5.28
C GLU A 132 -1.39 10.62 -5.91
N GLN A 133 -0.65 11.38 -5.09
CA GLN A 133 0.13 12.51 -5.57
C GLN A 133 1.23 12.08 -6.56
N PHE A 134 1.83 10.89 -6.38
CA PHE A 134 2.81 10.38 -7.33
C PHE A 134 2.19 10.02 -8.68
N ILE A 135 1.01 9.38 -8.67
CA ILE A 135 0.27 9.10 -9.91
C ILE A 135 -0.09 10.41 -10.63
N ARG A 136 -0.53 11.43 -9.89
CA ARG A 136 -0.84 12.76 -10.45
C ARG A 136 0.40 13.45 -11.03
N ASN A 137 1.53 13.38 -10.33
CA ASN A 137 2.79 14.01 -10.76
C ASN A 137 3.41 13.32 -11.98
N ASP A 138 3.23 12.01 -12.12
CA ASP A 138 3.67 11.26 -13.30
C ASP A 138 2.88 11.65 -14.56
N GLY A 139 1.69 12.23 -14.37
CA GLY A 139 0.89 12.90 -15.40
C GLY A 139 0.00 11.97 -16.23
N SER A 140 -0.77 12.55 -17.14
CA SER A 140 -1.77 11.84 -17.96
C SER A 140 -1.17 10.95 -19.05
N ALA A 141 0.16 10.96 -19.23
CA ALA A 141 0.85 10.06 -20.16
C ALA A 141 1.08 8.65 -19.57
N GLY A 142 0.69 8.43 -18.31
CA GLY A 142 0.90 7.20 -17.57
C GLY A 142 2.07 7.28 -16.61
N ILE A 143 2.22 6.23 -15.81
CA ILE A 143 3.30 6.12 -14.83
C ILE A 143 4.64 5.94 -15.58
N SER A 144 5.38 7.03 -15.72
CA SER A 144 6.63 7.04 -16.46
C SER A 144 7.72 6.20 -15.77
N ALA A 145 8.72 5.76 -16.54
CA ALA A 145 9.84 4.96 -16.01
C ALA A 145 10.72 5.75 -15.02
N ASP A 146 10.76 7.07 -15.15
CA ASP A 146 11.53 7.97 -14.28
C ASP A 146 10.61 8.74 -13.31
N GLY A 147 9.34 8.35 -13.22
CA GLY A 147 8.31 8.99 -12.40
C GLY A 147 8.41 8.62 -10.92
N TYR A 148 7.73 9.39 -10.08
CA TYR A 148 7.71 9.18 -8.64
C TYR A 148 7.03 7.88 -8.24
N SER A 149 6.00 7.43 -8.96
CA SER A 149 5.38 6.14 -8.66
C SER A 149 6.35 4.98 -8.95
N ARG A 150 7.17 5.10 -9.99
CA ARG A 150 8.21 4.10 -10.29
C ARG A 150 9.34 4.14 -9.28
N TRP A 151 9.76 5.33 -8.87
CA TRP A 151 10.75 5.51 -7.81
C TRP A 151 10.30 4.85 -6.51
N PHE A 152 9.05 5.10 -6.08
CA PHE A 152 8.45 4.47 -4.90
C PHE A 152 8.53 2.94 -4.96
N VAL A 153 8.08 2.34 -6.08
CA VAL A 153 8.10 0.87 -6.25
C VAL A 153 9.53 0.33 -6.24
N ASN A 154 10.47 1.01 -6.89
CA ASN A 154 11.86 0.58 -6.94
C ASN A 154 12.48 0.54 -5.54
N GLU A 155 12.29 1.59 -4.73
CA GLU A 155 12.81 1.66 -3.36
C GLU A 155 12.19 0.58 -2.46
N MET A 156 10.87 0.38 -2.56
CA MET A 156 10.17 -0.68 -1.84
C MET A 156 10.73 -2.07 -2.22
N ASN A 157 10.94 -2.32 -3.50
CA ASN A 157 11.39 -3.62 -4.02
C ASN A 157 12.82 -4.00 -3.61
N VAL A 158 13.66 -3.05 -3.19
CA VAL A 158 15.02 -3.34 -2.68
C VAL A 158 14.99 -4.39 -1.56
N LYS A 159 13.99 -4.32 -0.67
CA LYS A 159 13.82 -5.26 0.44
C LYS A 159 12.47 -5.98 0.44
N HIS A 160 11.48 -5.50 -0.31
CA HIS A 160 10.09 -5.95 -0.25
C HIS A 160 9.51 -6.34 -1.62
N SER A 161 10.32 -6.96 -2.49
CA SER A 161 9.93 -7.39 -3.84
C SER A 161 8.78 -8.40 -3.97
N HIS A 162 8.21 -8.86 -2.85
CA HIS A 162 7.06 -9.76 -2.83
C HIS A 162 5.72 -9.02 -2.75
N TYR A 163 5.73 -7.71 -2.51
CA TYR A 163 4.51 -6.92 -2.43
C TYR A 163 3.85 -6.74 -3.80
N VAL A 164 2.52 -6.76 -3.76
CA VAL A 164 1.66 -6.31 -4.85
C VAL A 164 1.44 -4.81 -4.72
N TYR A 165 1.33 -4.11 -5.85
CA TYR A 165 1.06 -2.67 -5.86
C TYR A 165 -0.37 -2.39 -6.29
N PHE A 166 -1.00 -1.44 -5.59
CA PHE A 166 -2.39 -1.07 -5.77
C PHE A 166 -2.50 0.36 -6.32
N ALA A 167 -3.54 0.66 -7.08
CA ALA A 167 -3.86 2.03 -7.47
C ALA A 167 -5.37 2.26 -7.35
N ASP A 168 -5.75 3.47 -6.92
CA ASP A 168 -7.16 3.84 -6.81
C ASP A 168 -7.78 3.90 -8.22
N GLY A 169 -8.77 3.04 -8.46
CA GLY A 169 -9.47 2.97 -9.73
C GLY A 169 -10.20 4.27 -10.08
N ALA A 170 -10.74 4.99 -9.09
CA ALA A 170 -11.40 6.27 -9.33
C ALA A 170 -10.41 7.34 -9.81
N LEU A 171 -9.21 7.37 -9.22
CA LEU A 171 -8.12 8.25 -9.65
C LEU A 171 -7.64 7.91 -11.06
N MET A 172 -7.44 6.62 -11.36
CA MET A 172 -7.00 6.17 -12.68
C MET A 172 -8.02 6.57 -13.76
N GLU A 173 -9.31 6.42 -13.48
CA GLU A 173 -10.41 6.86 -14.35
C GLU A 173 -10.41 8.39 -14.54
N GLN A 174 -10.25 9.15 -13.45
CA GLN A 174 -10.21 10.61 -13.48
C GLN A 174 -9.08 11.13 -14.37
N LEU A 175 -7.92 10.48 -14.33
CA LEU A 175 -6.73 10.86 -15.11
C LEU A 175 -6.70 10.26 -16.51
N HIS A 176 -7.72 9.47 -16.88
CA HIS A 176 -7.80 8.73 -18.14
C HIS A 176 -6.60 7.79 -18.36
N LEU A 177 -6.10 7.20 -17.28
CA LEU A 177 -4.98 6.27 -17.32
C LEU A 177 -5.47 4.83 -17.42
N ASP A 178 -4.98 4.11 -18.43
CA ASP A 178 -5.13 2.66 -18.51
C ASP A 178 -4.04 2.00 -17.64
N ALA A 179 -4.44 1.23 -16.63
CA ALA A 179 -3.52 0.64 -15.67
C ALA A 179 -2.58 -0.40 -16.30
N GLU A 180 -3.04 -1.19 -17.28
CA GLU A 180 -2.20 -2.19 -17.94
C GLU A 180 -1.10 -1.53 -18.77
N SER A 181 -1.42 -0.44 -19.49
CA SER A 181 -0.42 0.29 -20.28
C SER A 181 0.45 1.24 -19.43
N SER A 182 -0.10 1.79 -18.34
CA SER A 182 0.62 2.75 -17.49
C SER A 182 1.59 2.06 -16.54
N PHE A 183 1.18 0.96 -15.93
CA PHE A 183 2.01 0.19 -15.01
C PHE A 183 1.51 -1.26 -14.93
N ASN A 184 2.12 -2.12 -15.74
CA ASN A 184 1.80 -3.54 -15.71
C ASN A 184 2.01 -4.12 -14.30
N GLY A 185 1.02 -4.85 -13.80
CA GLY A 185 1.04 -5.48 -12.48
C GLY A 185 0.38 -4.70 -11.35
N LEU A 186 -0.32 -3.59 -11.64
CA LEU A 186 -1.17 -2.93 -10.64
C LEU A 186 -2.46 -3.70 -10.39
N VAL A 187 -2.93 -3.70 -9.15
CA VAL A 187 -4.29 -4.06 -8.77
C VAL A 187 -5.10 -2.78 -8.60
N LEU A 188 -6.27 -2.69 -9.21
CA LEU A 188 -7.18 -1.57 -8.99
C LEU A 188 -8.03 -1.82 -7.75
N TYR A 189 -8.18 -0.80 -6.93
CA TYR A 189 -9.08 -0.83 -5.78
C TYR A 189 -10.04 0.36 -5.79
N ARG A 190 -11.11 0.26 -5.01
CA ARG A 190 -12.02 1.39 -4.73
C ARG A 190 -12.33 1.42 -3.23
N MET A 191 -12.23 2.61 -2.64
CA MET A 191 -12.67 2.91 -1.28
C MET A 191 -13.89 3.83 -1.30
#